data_AF-A0A2R6NTD5-F1
#
_entry.id   AF-A0A2R6NTD5-F1
#
_cell.length_a   1.000
_cell.length_b   1.000
_cell.length_c   1.000
_cell.angle_alpha   90.00
_cell.angle_beta   90.00
_cell.angle_gamma   90.00
#
_symmetry.space_group_name_H-M   'P 1'
#
loop_
_entity.id
_entity.type
_entity.pdbx_description
1 polymer ?
#
loop_
_entity_poly.entity_id
_entity_poly.type
_entity_poly.pdbx_seq_one_letter_code
_entity_poly.pdbx_strand_id
1 'polypeptide(L)'
;MSKDPLIGGAIGYFGQPENYVWFKSFLVLEAIFQLPVFFLGMRGLLKGNERFTSILGINCRAKRDTGSRSIYVLILIYGASTTTTTLPCLAVVLATPLTNAETIAANLISITSTQRLLLLSSYVPFFLIPLLMTADMAFRILDIMKAGIRAKDAVKNQ
;
A
#
# COMPACT_ATOMS: atom_id res chain seq x y z
N MET A 1 -23.61 11.31 -1.76
CA MET A 1 -22.91 10.21 -1.06
C MET A 1 -22.23 9.33 -2.10
N SER A 2 -20.93 9.04 -1.94
CA SER A 2 -20.21 8.10 -2.80
C SER A 2 -20.82 6.69 -2.65
N LYS A 3 -21.21 6.05 -3.75
CA LYS A 3 -21.70 4.65 -3.77
C LYS A 3 -20.51 3.69 -3.85
N ASP A 4 -19.53 3.85 -2.96
CA ASP A 4 -18.41 2.91 -2.91
C ASP A 4 -18.92 1.56 -2.37
N PRO A 5 -18.81 0.47 -3.15
CA PRO A 5 -19.29 -0.85 -2.74
C PRO A 5 -18.57 -1.37 -1.50
N LEU A 6 -17.31 -0.98 -1.27
CA LEU A 6 -16.51 -1.44 -0.13
C LEU A 6 -16.96 -0.77 1.16
N ILE A 7 -17.04 0.56 1.14
CA ILE A 7 -17.44 1.35 2.30
C ILE A 7 -18.93 1.12 2.61
N GLY A 8 -19.79 1.13 1.59
CA GLY A 8 -21.21 0.86 1.79
C GLY A 8 -21.48 -0.58 2.24
N GLY A 9 -20.70 -1.56 1.79
CA GLY A 9 -20.77 -2.93 2.28
C GLY A 9 -20.33 -3.07 3.73
N ALA A 10 -19.21 -2.44 4.10
CA ALA A 10 -18.66 -2.50 5.46
C ALA A 10 -19.55 -1.84 6.51
N ILE A 11 -20.18 -0.72 6.17
CA ILE A 11 -21.08 0.02 7.07
C ILE A 11 -22.48 -0.62 7.12
N GLY A 12 -22.74 -1.65 6.31
CA GLY A 12 -24.02 -2.36 6.28
C GLY A 12 -25.11 -1.66 5.46
N TYR A 13 -24.73 -0.68 4.63
CA TYR A 13 -25.62 -0.09 3.64
C TYR A 13 -25.93 -1.05 2.48
N PHE A 14 -25.03 -2.00 2.20
CA PHE A 14 -25.14 -2.92 1.06
C PHE A 14 -24.82 -4.38 1.48
N GLY A 15 -25.85 -5.23 1.54
CA GLY A 15 -25.71 -6.67 1.83
C GLY A 15 -25.45 -7.02 3.30
N GLN A 16 -25.12 -8.29 3.56
CA GLN A 16 -24.82 -8.76 4.92
C GLN A 16 -23.44 -8.23 5.37
N PRO A 17 -23.34 -7.50 6.50
CA PRO A 17 -22.10 -6.88 6.96
C PRO A 17 -21.01 -7.90 7.30
N GLU A 18 -21.39 -9.15 7.52
CA GLU A 18 -20.50 -10.30 7.75
C GLU A 18 -19.58 -10.57 6.55
N ASN A 19 -20.05 -10.31 5.33
CA ASN A 19 -19.27 -10.51 4.11
C ASN A 19 -18.11 -9.50 3.95
N TYR A 20 -18.07 -8.45 4.77
CA TYR A 20 -17.04 -7.40 4.75
C TYR A 20 -16.16 -7.39 6.00
N VAL A 21 -16.21 -8.43 6.83
CA VAL A 21 -15.35 -8.57 8.01
C VAL A 21 -13.86 -8.53 7.63
N TRP A 22 -13.50 -9.18 6.51
CA TRP A 22 -12.14 -9.12 5.97
C TRP A 22 -11.68 -7.68 5.69
N PHE A 23 -12.57 -6.85 5.12
CA PHE A 23 -12.26 -5.46 4.76
C PHE A 23 -12.12 -4.60 6.00
N LYS A 24 -12.98 -4.80 7.01
CA LYS A 24 -12.84 -4.14 8.32
C LYS A 24 -11.50 -4.48 8.97
N SER A 25 -11.09 -5.75 8.94
CA SER A 25 -9.78 -6.18 9.45
C SER A 25 -8.63 -5.50 8.69
N PHE A 26 -8.75 -5.31 7.38
CA PHE A 26 -7.74 -4.58 6.61
C PHE A 26 -7.69 -3.09 6.93
N LEU A 27 -8.82 -2.42 7.14
CA LEU A 27 -8.83 -1.03 7.61
C LEU A 27 -8.18 -0.88 9.00
N VAL A 28 -8.40 -1.84 9.88
CA VAL A 28 -7.74 -1.90 11.20
C VAL A 28 -6.23 -2.09 11.03
N LEU A 29 -5.80 -3.01 10.17
CA LEU A 29 -4.39 -3.21 9.86
C LEU A 29 -3.75 -1.96 9.25
N GLU A 30 -4.49 -1.26 8.39
CA GLU A 30 -4.04 -0.01 7.79
C GLU A 30 -3.79 1.05 8.85
N ALA A 31 -4.74 1.25 9.76
CA ALA A 31 -4.66 2.24 10.83
C ALA A 31 -3.52 1.96 11.83
N ILE A 32 -3.34 0.70 12.23
CA ILE A 32 -2.43 0.33 13.32
C ILE A 32 -1.01 0.04 12.83
N PHE A 33 -0.86 -0.44 11.59
CA PHE A 33 0.43 -0.87 11.06
C PHE A 33 0.85 -0.09 9.80
N GLN A 34 0.02 -0.08 8.76
CA GLN A 34 0.46 0.45 7.46
C GLN A 34 0.69 1.97 7.51
N LEU A 35 -0.23 2.75 8.12
CA LEU A 35 -0.09 4.19 8.26
C LEU A 35 1.11 4.59 9.13
N PRO A 36 1.34 4.02 10.33
CA PRO A 36 2.55 4.31 11.10
C PRO A 36 3.84 3.99 10.33
N VAL A 37 3.91 2.83 9.67
CA VAL A 37 5.10 2.44 8.90
C VAL A 37 5.31 3.33 7.69
N PHE A 38 4.23 3.77 7.02
CA PHE A 38 4.31 4.74 5.92
C PHE A 38 4.99 6.04 6.37
N PHE A 39 4.56 6.62 7.49
CA PHE A 39 5.17 7.85 7.99
C PHE A 39 6.62 7.66 8.42
N LEU A 40 6.96 6.51 9.03
CA LEU A 40 8.34 6.18 9.38
C LEU A 40 9.21 6.02 8.13
N GLY A 41 8.72 5.29 7.13
CA GLY A 41 9.38 5.09 5.84
C GLY A 41 9.61 6.41 5.10
N MET A 42 8.58 7.27 5.03
CA MET A 42 8.66 8.58 4.41
C MET A 42 9.69 9.47 5.13
N ARG A 43 9.67 9.54 6.47
CA ARG A 43 10.68 10.29 7.24
C ARG A 43 12.10 9.75 7.00
N GLY A 44 12.24 8.43 6.87
CA GLY A 44 13.51 7.79 6.54
C GLY A 44 14.06 8.16 5.18
N LEU A 45 13.21 8.13 4.14
CA LEU A 45 13.57 8.51 2.77
C LEU A 45 13.90 10.00 2.65
N LEU A 46 13.14 10.87 3.32
CA LEU A 46 13.35 12.32 3.30
C LEU A 46 14.66 12.72 3.97
N LYS A 47 15.04 12.06 5.07
CA LYS A 47 16.30 12.32 5.79
C LYS A 47 17.54 11.89 4.99
N GLY A 48 17.38 11.03 3.98
CA GLY A 48 18.46 10.58 3.10
C GLY A 48 18.67 11.44 1.84
N ASN A 49 17.77 12.38 1.54
CA ASN A 49 17.83 13.20 0.33
C ASN A 49 17.94 14.70 0.67
N GLU A 50 19.17 15.17 0.90
CA GLU A 50 19.50 16.55 1.32
C GLU A 50 18.82 17.62 0.42
N ARG A 51 18.59 17.31 -0.87
CA ARG A 51 18.02 18.22 -1.88
C ARG A 51 16.52 18.52 -1.71
N PHE A 52 15.74 17.58 -1.19
CA PHE A 52 14.29 17.73 -1.01
C PHE A 52 13.95 18.47 0.30
N THR A 53 14.74 18.25 1.35
CA THR A 53 14.66 19.01 2.62
C THR A 53 14.93 20.51 2.45
N SER A 54 15.81 20.87 1.50
CA SER A 54 16.10 22.27 1.16
C SER A 54 14.90 22.99 0.53
N ILE A 55 14.17 22.31 -0.37
CA ILE A 55 12.95 22.85 -1.02
C ILE A 55 11.84 23.10 0.00
N LEU A 56 11.74 22.25 1.03
CA LEU A 56 10.73 22.38 2.09
C LEU A 56 11.12 23.34 3.23
N GLY A 57 12.29 23.98 3.17
CA GLY A 57 12.72 24.94 4.20
C GLY A 57 12.95 24.33 5.59
N ILE A 58 13.03 23.01 5.69
CA ILE A 58 13.26 22.31 6.97
C ILE A 58 14.77 22.20 7.19
N ASN A 59 15.29 22.99 8.11
CA ASN A 59 16.71 23.03 8.44
C ASN A 59 17.12 21.82 9.30
N CYS A 60 17.20 20.64 8.70
CA CYS A 60 17.70 19.43 9.34
C CYS A 60 19.23 19.37 9.20
N ARG A 61 19.94 19.87 10.22
CA ARG A 61 21.39 19.64 10.38
C ARG A 61 21.63 18.19 10.82
N ALA A 62 21.38 17.23 9.92
CA ALA A 62 21.59 15.81 10.18
C ALA A 62 22.76 15.30 9.35
N LYS A 63 23.84 14.98 10.05
CA LYS A 63 25.01 14.21 9.64
C LYS A 63 24.61 13.14 8.60
N ARG A 64 25.34 13.10 7.49
CA ARG A 64 25.32 12.03 6.48
C ARG A 64 25.79 10.73 7.09
N ASP A 65 24.94 10.13 7.92
CA ASP A 65 25.15 8.81 8.47
C ASP A 65 24.23 7.87 7.72
N THR A 66 24.82 7.10 6.82
CA THR A 66 24.33 5.87 6.18
C THR A 66 22.92 5.49 6.64
N GLY A 67 21.90 5.96 5.91
CA GLY A 67 20.49 5.75 6.25
C GLY A 67 20.27 4.29 6.62
N SER A 68 19.81 4.06 7.86
CA SER A 68 19.68 2.72 8.44
C SER A 68 19.07 1.76 7.44
N ARG A 69 19.87 0.81 6.92
CA ARG A 69 19.42 -0.22 5.95
C ARG A 69 18.22 -1.03 6.47
N SER A 70 17.97 -0.97 7.78
CA SER A 70 16.77 -1.51 8.43
C SER A 70 15.47 -0.91 7.89
N ILE A 71 15.48 0.31 7.35
CA ILE A 71 14.27 0.94 6.79
C ILE A 71 13.78 0.23 5.54
N TYR A 72 14.68 -0.40 4.76
CA TYR A 72 14.29 -1.15 3.57
C TYR A 72 13.38 -2.32 3.94
N VAL A 73 13.65 -2.97 5.08
CA VAL A 73 12.81 -4.07 5.58
C VAL A 73 11.42 -3.56 5.95
N LEU A 74 11.34 -2.40 6.62
CA LEU A 74 10.05 -1.80 6.97
C LEU A 74 9.25 -1.37 5.73
N ILE A 75 9.90 -0.74 4.75
CA ILE A 75 9.27 -0.34 3.49
C ILE A 75 8.82 -1.57 2.70
N LEU A 76 9.62 -2.65 2.69
CA LEU A 76 9.27 -3.91 2.05
C LEU A 76 8.01 -4.52 2.67
N ILE A 77 7.96 -4.64 4.01
CA ILE A 77 6.81 -5.23 4.72
C ILE A 77 5.56 -4.37 4.49
N TYR A 78 5.69 -3.04 4.60
CA TYR A 78 4.60 -2.11 4.31
C TYR A 78 4.09 -2.26 2.87
N GLY A 79 4.99 -2.25 1.89
CA GLY A 79 4.65 -2.36 0.48
C GLY A 79 3.89 -3.65 0.20
N ALA A 80 4.44 -4.78 0.64
CA ALA A 80 3.85 -6.10 0.42
C ALA A 80 2.47 -6.19 1.08
N SER A 81 2.34 -5.75 2.34
CA SER A 81 1.07 -5.75 3.07
C SER A 81 0.03 -4.89 2.35
N THR A 82 0.38 -3.66 1.95
CA THR A 82 -0.53 -2.71 1.30
C THR A 82 -0.99 -3.22 -0.06
N THR A 83 -0.09 -3.82 -0.85
CA THR A 83 -0.45 -4.49 -2.11
C THR A 83 -1.43 -5.64 -1.87
N THR A 84 -1.20 -6.47 -0.86
CA THR A 84 -2.08 -7.61 -0.56
C THR A 84 -3.46 -7.18 -0.05
N THR A 85 -3.58 -6.09 0.71
CA THR A 85 -4.89 -5.60 1.20
C THR A 85 -5.66 -4.81 0.14
N THR A 86 -4.97 -4.15 -0.81
CA THR A 86 -5.61 -3.41 -1.92
C THR A 86 -6.08 -4.29 -3.07
N LEU A 87 -5.43 -5.43 -3.31
CA LEU A 87 -5.82 -6.40 -4.34
C LEU A 87 -7.30 -6.86 -4.24
N PRO A 88 -7.81 -7.32 -3.08
CA PRO A 88 -9.22 -7.70 -2.95
C PRO A 88 -10.15 -6.49 -3.06
N CYS A 89 -9.71 -5.29 -2.68
CA CYS A 89 -10.49 -4.06 -2.88
C CYS A 89 -10.69 -3.78 -4.39
N LEU A 90 -9.63 -3.90 -5.19
CA LEU A 90 -9.71 -3.82 -6.66
C LEU A 90 -10.62 -4.89 -7.24
N ALA A 91 -10.51 -6.13 -6.76
CA ALA A 91 -11.36 -7.23 -7.21
C ALA A 91 -12.86 -6.94 -6.97
N VAL A 92 -13.23 -6.38 -5.81
CA VAL A 92 -14.62 -5.98 -5.51
C VAL A 92 -15.09 -4.87 -6.45
N VAL A 93 -14.29 -3.84 -6.69
CA VAL A 93 -14.66 -2.73 -7.61
C VAL A 93 -14.89 -3.25 -9.03
N LEU A 94 -14.08 -4.19 -9.49
CA LEU A 94 -14.20 -4.81 -10.82
C LEU A 94 -15.39 -5.78 -10.91
N ALA A 95 -15.66 -6.54 -9.85
CA ALA A 95 -16.76 -7.50 -9.79
C ALA A 95 -18.13 -6.83 -9.58
N THR A 96 -18.18 -5.63 -8.98
CA THR A 96 -19.42 -4.89 -8.77
C THR A 96 -20.07 -4.57 -10.11
N PRO A 97 -21.32 -4.97 -10.41
CA PRO A 97 -21.92 -4.82 -11.73
C PRO A 97 -22.15 -3.34 -12.11
N LEU A 98 -22.25 -3.08 -13.43
CA LEU A 98 -22.58 -1.75 -13.93
C LEU A 98 -24.08 -1.48 -13.82
N THR A 99 -24.45 -0.24 -13.51
CA THR A 99 -25.85 0.17 -13.46
C THR A 99 -26.49 0.13 -14.84
N ASN A 100 -27.50 -0.73 -15.00
CA ASN A 100 -28.31 -0.91 -16.20
C ASN A 100 -29.75 -1.29 -15.79
N ALA A 101 -30.68 -1.37 -16.75
CA ALA A 101 -32.09 -1.67 -16.45
C ALA A 101 -32.28 -3.00 -15.69
N GLU A 102 -31.46 -4.02 -16.02
CA GLU A 102 -31.50 -5.35 -15.41
C GLU A 102 -31.06 -5.35 -13.95
N THR A 103 -29.95 -4.69 -13.63
CA THR A 103 -29.42 -4.59 -12.26
C THR A 103 -30.33 -3.76 -11.36
N ILE A 104 -30.99 -2.73 -11.91
CA ILE A 104 -32.02 -1.97 -11.21
C ILE A 104 -33.25 -2.85 -10.94
N ALA A 105 -33.73 -3.59 -11.94
CA ALA A 105 -34.87 -4.50 -11.80
C ALA A 105 -34.60 -5.62 -10.78
N ALA A 106 -33.37 -6.13 -10.73
CA ALA A 106 -32.93 -7.14 -9.78
C ALA A 106 -32.57 -6.58 -8.39
N ASN A 107 -32.72 -5.27 -8.15
CA ASN A 107 -32.32 -4.57 -6.92
C ASN A 107 -30.87 -4.88 -6.51
N LEU A 108 -29.97 -5.07 -7.49
CA LEU A 108 -28.56 -5.36 -7.26
C LEU A 108 -27.79 -4.07 -7.02
N ILE A 109 -26.79 -4.16 -6.15
CA ILE A 109 -25.83 -3.08 -5.93
C ILE A 109 -24.99 -2.94 -7.18
N SER A 110 -25.14 -1.80 -7.86
CA SER A 110 -24.42 -1.50 -9.09
C SER A 110 -23.83 -0.09 -9.04
N ILE A 111 -22.78 0.13 -9.82
CA ILE A 111 -22.09 1.43 -9.95
C ILE A 111 -22.09 1.87 -11.41
N THR A 112 -22.13 3.18 -11.66
CA THR A 112 -22.04 3.69 -13.04
C THR A 112 -20.61 3.55 -13.57
N SER A 113 -20.46 3.57 -14.90
CA SER A 113 -19.13 3.46 -15.54
C SER A 113 -18.18 4.58 -15.08
N THR A 114 -18.69 5.81 -14.93
CA THR A 114 -17.91 6.94 -14.42
C THR A 114 -17.50 6.75 -12.97
N GLN A 115 -18.38 6.20 -12.13
CA GLN A 115 -18.06 5.90 -10.73
C GLN A 115 -17.00 4.80 -10.62
N ARG A 116 -17.11 3.75 -11.44
CA ARG A 116 -16.09 2.69 -11.48
C ARG A 116 -14.73 3.25 -11.91
N LEU A 117 -14.69 4.12 -12.93
CA LEU A 117 -13.45 4.73 -13.36
C LEU A 117 -12.83 5.62 -12.29
N LEU A 118 -13.65 6.38 -11.55
CA LEU A 118 -13.19 7.21 -10.43
C LEU A 118 -12.62 6.36 -9.28
N LEU A 119 -13.24 5.21 -8.97
CA LEU A 119 -12.70 4.27 -7.99
C LEU A 119 -11.41 3.63 -8.50
N LEU A 120 -11.38 3.16 -9.75
CA LEU A 120 -10.17 2.57 -10.32
C LEU A 120 -9.01 3.57 -10.36
N SER A 121 -9.27 4.85 -10.65
CA SER A 121 -8.22 5.87 -10.67
C SER A 121 -7.61 6.12 -9.30
N SER A 122 -8.32 5.88 -8.20
CA SER A 122 -7.74 5.91 -6.85
C SER A 122 -7.09 4.57 -6.49
N TYR A 123 -7.80 3.45 -6.61
CA TYR A 123 -7.33 2.15 -6.12
C TYR A 123 -6.14 1.59 -6.93
N VAL A 124 -6.04 1.86 -8.23
CA VAL A 124 -4.94 1.34 -9.07
C VAL A 124 -3.57 1.93 -8.67
N PRO A 125 -3.40 3.26 -8.50
CA PRO A 125 -2.16 3.81 -7.95
C PRO A 125 -1.80 3.27 -6.56
N PHE A 126 -2.79 3.13 -5.67
CA PHE A 126 -2.58 2.56 -4.32
C PHE A 126 -2.20 1.07 -4.33
N PHE A 127 -2.40 0.36 -5.43
CA PHE A 127 -1.89 -1.00 -5.63
C PHE A 127 -0.51 -1.01 -6.30
N LEU A 128 -0.36 -0.27 -7.40
CA LEU A 128 0.85 -0.29 -8.24
C LEU A 128 2.06 0.34 -7.53
N ILE A 129 1.87 1.47 -6.85
CA ILE A 129 3.00 2.15 -6.17
C ILE A 129 3.58 1.25 -5.07
N PRO A 130 2.78 0.68 -4.14
CA PRO A 130 3.30 -0.24 -3.14
C PRO A 130 3.88 -1.54 -3.73
N LEU A 131 3.34 -2.03 -4.85
CA LEU A 131 3.87 -3.21 -5.53
C LEU A 131 5.28 -2.94 -6.08
N LEU A 132 5.47 -1.79 -6.73
CA LEU A 132 6.79 -1.38 -7.21
C LEU A 132 7.77 -1.12 -6.06
N MET A 133 7.31 -0.48 -4.97
CA MET A 133 8.11 -0.30 -3.76
C MET A 133 8.55 -1.63 -3.15
N THR A 134 7.66 -2.64 -3.15
CA THR A 134 7.96 -4.00 -2.68
C THR A 134 9.08 -4.62 -3.50
N ALA A 135 8.97 -4.57 -4.83
CA ALA A 135 9.97 -5.11 -5.73
C ALA A 135 11.33 -4.40 -5.56
N ASP A 136 11.36 -3.07 -5.56
CA ASP A 136 12.59 -2.28 -5.41
C ASP A 136 13.30 -2.59 -4.08
N MET A 137 12.57 -2.62 -2.96
CA MET A 137 13.17 -2.95 -1.66
C MET A 137 13.63 -4.41 -1.58
N ALA A 138 12.89 -5.35 -2.16
CA ALA A 138 13.26 -6.76 -2.17
C ALA A 138 14.61 -6.97 -2.88
N PHE A 139 14.79 -6.39 -4.07
CA PHE A 139 16.05 -6.52 -4.81
C PHE A 139 17.22 -5.85 -4.07
N ARG A 140 17.03 -4.64 -3.53
CA ARG A 140 18.08 -3.96 -2.75
C ARG A 140 18.52 -4.76 -1.52
N ILE A 141 17.58 -5.38 -0.81
CA ILE A 141 17.89 -6.23 0.35
C ILE A 141 18.64 -7.49 -0.09
N LEU A 142 18.21 -8.14 -1.17
CA LEU A 142 18.88 -9.33 -1.70
C LEU A 142 20.33 -9.05 -2.07
N ASP A 143 20.63 -7.91 -2.70
CA ASP A 143 22.00 -7.55 -3.06
C ASP A 143 22.88 -7.32 -1.83
N ILE A 144 22.35 -6.66 -0.79
CA ILE A 144 23.03 -6.48 0.49
C ILE A 144 23.29 -7.83 1.17
N MET A 145 22.30 -8.73 1.17
CA MET A 145 22.45 -10.07 1.75
C MET A 145 23.52 -10.88 1.02
N LYS A 146 23.51 -10.90 -0.32
CA LYS A 146 24.55 -11.57 -1.12
C LYS A 146 25.95 -11.05 -0.81
N ALA A 147 26.10 -9.73 -0.69
CA ALA A 147 27.37 -9.11 -0.31
C ALA A 147 27.81 -9.54 1.10
N GLY A 148 26.88 -9.58 2.06
CA GLY A 148 27.15 -10.04 3.43
C GLY A 148 27.56 -11.51 3.51
N ILE A 149 26.90 -12.39 2.74
CA ILE A 149 27.25 -13.81 2.67
C ILE A 149 28.69 -13.99 2.15
N ARG A 150 29.03 -13.33 1.04
CA ARG A 150 30.39 -13.39 0.47
C ARG A 150 31.47 -12.92 1.44
N ALA A 151 31.20 -11.83 2.18
CA ALA A 151 32.12 -11.33 3.19
C ALA A 151 32.31 -12.32 4.35
N LYS A 152 31.23 -12.97 4.79
CA LYS A 152 31.29 -14.01 5.83
C LYS A 152 32.10 -15.22 5.39
N ASP A 153 31.93 -15.66 4.14
CA ASP A 153 32.67 -16.79 3.59
C ASP A 153 34.16 -16.47 3.43
N ALA A 154 34.52 -15.24 3.04
CA ALA A 154 35.90 -14.81 2.95
C ALA A 154 36.62 -14.85 4.31
N VAL A 155 35.96 -14.44 5.40
CA VAL A 155 36.50 -14.52 6.77
C VAL A 155 36.65 -15.97 7.24
N LYS A 156 35.75 -16.87 6.85
CA LYS A 156 35.83 -18.29 7.23
C LYS A 156 36.98 -19.04 6.54
N ASN A 157 37.40 -18.57 5.36
CA ASN A 157 38.44 -19.19 4.55
C ASN A 157 39.84 -18.56 4.76
N GLN A 158 39.98 -17.61 5.69
CA GLN A 158 41.24 -17.03 6.16
C GLN A 158 41.64 -17.65 7.50
#